data_AF-A0A653DVJ7-F1
#
_entry.id   AF-A0A653DVJ7-F1
#
_cell.length_a   1.000
_cell.length_b   1.000
_cell.length_c   1.000
_cell.angle_alpha   90.00
_cell.angle_beta   90.00
_cell.angle_gamma   90.00
#
_symmetry.space_group_name_H-M   'P 1'
#
loop_
_entity.id
_entity.type
_entity.pdbx_description
1 polymer ?
#
loop_
_entity_poly.entity_id
_entity_poly.type
_entity_poly.pdbx_seq_one_letter_code
_entity_poly.pdbx_strand_id
1 'polypeptide(L)'
;MHVRAHGISLGLCTATVMFVLSQDRLNMDLDRDCLELMLGLLESDVSYQQALDVCGLSSTQLEKNKRKVRELCAEIQSRGHAVHLNLESITVGQLAMETLLSLTSKRAGEWFKEELRELGGLEHIMKTVHECCRQVSDYVVTWTDTLLDKLKKVDRCLRVLENVTHNNEENQTYILKYNDGAILDTLVNLYKLCDGEIPLYPVTDISDKTSTGTIIREALLVTLKVFINLTHHFNNQSFGSELIGCRPGVIETSLHLLLQVPNYIPEQKKFELGMLVLMLLINLIQDQERNKKLLMDAKAPSKLESIYSREESAIEALIAQFYNWEGCAKLAEKKTNAILDGEKDAEEESSSCTAKSTEEFIEDTVAKLLQKAGTHMEYTFLASYIGMLVGFLIMENPERQSFVRQFLRGSNFSDMVELLKKFFNFMNLTASCLRYQSH
;
A
#
# COMPACT_ATOMS: atom_id res chain seq x y z
N MET A 1 37.46 -5.35 13.80
CA MET A 1 37.00 -5.57 12.41
C MET A 1 36.67 -7.04 12.11
N HIS A 2 37.53 -8.01 12.46
CA HIS A 2 37.28 -9.46 12.21
C HIS A 2 36.03 -10.07 12.88
N VAL A 3 35.60 -9.58 14.06
CA VAL A 3 34.39 -10.06 14.75
C VAL A 3 33.10 -9.51 14.10
N ARG A 4 33.13 -8.25 13.65
CA ARG A 4 32.02 -7.61 12.89
C ARG A 4 31.83 -8.30 11.53
N ALA A 5 32.92 -8.72 10.91
CA ALA A 5 32.96 -9.45 9.65
C ALA A 5 32.22 -10.80 9.68
N HIS A 6 32.51 -11.61 10.71
CA HIS A 6 31.88 -12.92 10.89
C HIS A 6 30.39 -12.80 11.19
N GLY A 7 29.97 -11.81 11.99
CA GLY A 7 28.57 -11.59 12.31
C GLY A 7 27.69 -11.24 11.10
N ILE A 8 28.24 -10.53 10.11
CA ILE A 8 27.48 -10.09 8.93
C ILE A 8 27.29 -11.23 7.93
N SER A 9 28.34 -12.01 7.63
CA SER A 9 28.20 -13.20 6.77
C SER A 9 27.35 -14.29 7.44
N LEU A 10 27.45 -14.45 8.76
CA LEU A 10 26.59 -15.35 9.51
C LEU A 10 25.13 -14.88 9.44
N GLY A 11 24.86 -13.59 9.66
CA GLY A 11 23.51 -13.03 9.59
C GLY A 11 22.83 -13.27 8.24
N LEU A 12 23.56 -13.17 7.13
CA LEU A 12 23.05 -13.48 5.80
C LEU A 12 22.73 -14.97 5.61
N CYS A 13 23.65 -15.87 6.01
CA CYS A 13 23.40 -17.31 5.95
C CYS A 13 22.21 -17.70 6.83
N THR A 14 22.13 -17.15 8.04
CA THR A 14 21.01 -17.35 8.97
C THR A 14 19.71 -16.88 8.36
N ALA A 15 19.63 -15.65 7.83
CA ALA A 15 18.43 -15.13 7.17
C ALA A 15 18.02 -16.00 5.98
N THR A 16 18.98 -16.49 5.20
CA THR A 16 18.70 -17.37 4.05
C THR A 16 18.15 -18.72 4.51
N VAL A 17 18.75 -19.33 5.54
CA VAL A 17 18.29 -20.62 6.09
C VAL A 17 16.88 -20.49 6.67
N MET A 18 16.64 -19.46 7.49
CA MET A 18 15.33 -19.20 8.08
C MET A 18 14.28 -18.90 7.00
N PHE A 19 14.64 -18.15 5.96
CA PHE A 19 13.77 -17.91 4.81
C PHE A 19 13.40 -19.21 4.09
N VAL A 20 14.38 -20.06 3.76
CA VAL A 20 14.11 -21.35 3.11
C VAL A 20 13.25 -22.25 3.99
N LEU A 21 13.56 -22.34 5.29
CA LEU A 21 12.78 -23.13 6.25
C LEU A 21 11.34 -22.63 6.38
N SER A 22 11.11 -21.32 6.33
CA SER A 22 9.74 -20.76 6.37
C SER A 22 8.87 -21.14 5.18
N GLN A 23 9.46 -21.56 4.05
CA GLN A 23 8.69 -21.96 2.86
C GLN A 23 8.13 -23.38 2.97
N ASP A 24 8.82 -24.25 3.71
CA ASP A 24 8.37 -25.61 3.98
C ASP A 24 7.32 -25.56 5.09
N ARG A 25 6.17 -26.21 4.89
CA ARG A 25 4.96 -26.14 5.76
C ARG A 25 5.15 -26.71 7.17
N LEU A 26 6.38 -26.92 7.59
CA LEU A 26 6.69 -27.38 8.93
C LEU A 26 6.56 -26.17 9.85
N ASN A 27 5.85 -26.32 10.96
CA ASN A 27 5.92 -25.37 12.05
C ASN A 27 7.42 -25.21 12.36
N MET A 28 7.99 -24.06 11.99
CA MET A 28 9.30 -23.72 12.52
C MET A 28 9.08 -23.56 14.02
N ASP A 29 9.68 -24.45 14.80
CA ASP A 29 9.81 -24.28 16.24
C ASP A 29 10.73 -23.07 16.47
N LEU A 30 10.17 -21.87 16.35
CA LEU A 30 10.84 -20.62 16.66
C LEU A 30 10.64 -20.35 18.15
N ASP A 31 11.74 -20.44 18.88
CA ASP A 31 11.78 -19.92 20.24
C ASP A 31 12.00 -18.40 20.24
N ARG A 32 11.95 -17.82 21.44
CA ARG A 32 12.16 -16.39 21.66
C ARG A 32 13.50 -15.90 21.12
N ASP A 33 14.56 -16.71 21.27
CA ASP A 33 15.91 -16.35 20.84
C ASP A 33 16.01 -16.32 19.30
N CYS A 34 15.36 -17.26 18.61
CA CYS A 34 15.24 -17.26 17.15
C CYS A 34 14.44 -16.06 16.66
N LEU A 35 13.37 -15.68 17.36
CA LEU A 35 12.58 -14.51 17.01
C LEU A 35 13.37 -13.21 17.22
N GLU A 36 14.06 -13.06 18.35
CA GLU A 36 14.93 -11.90 18.61
C GLU A 36 16.03 -11.78 17.56
N LEU A 37 16.63 -12.91 17.17
CA LEU A 37 17.59 -12.96 16.07
C LEU A 37 16.96 -12.51 14.74
N MET A 38 15.77 -13.01 14.40
CA MET A 38 15.05 -12.61 13.18
C MET A 38 14.72 -11.12 13.14
N LEU A 39 14.30 -10.55 14.27
CA LEU A 39 14.03 -9.13 14.40
C LEU A 39 15.33 -8.31 14.30
N GLY A 40 16.42 -8.75 14.92
CA GLY A 40 17.74 -8.14 14.75
C GLY A 40 18.26 -8.18 13.31
N LEU A 41 17.90 -9.22 12.53
CA LEU A 41 18.23 -9.31 11.10
C LEU A 41 17.35 -8.39 10.24
N LEU A 42 16.05 -8.25 10.56
CA LEU A 42 15.12 -7.32 9.90
C LEU A 42 15.63 -5.88 9.95
N GLU A 43 16.27 -5.54 11.07
CA GLU A 43 16.89 -4.25 11.34
C GLU A 43 18.15 -3.94 10.53
N SER A 44 18.73 -4.93 9.86
CA SER A 44 20.02 -4.82 9.17
C SER A 44 19.87 -4.36 7.73
N ASP A 45 20.52 -3.24 7.38
CA ASP A 45 20.63 -2.73 6.01
C ASP A 45 21.84 -3.28 5.26
N VAL A 46 22.53 -4.29 5.81
CA VAL A 46 23.74 -4.80 5.18
C VAL A 46 23.39 -5.49 3.87
N SER A 47 23.89 -4.90 2.78
CA SER A 47 23.70 -5.45 1.45
C SER A 47 24.48 -6.75 1.28
N TYR A 48 23.96 -7.60 0.41
CA TYR A 48 24.59 -8.86 0.04
C TYR A 48 26.04 -8.72 -0.45
N GLN A 49 26.37 -7.60 -1.10
CA GLN A 49 27.73 -7.31 -1.55
C GLN A 49 28.66 -7.01 -0.37
N GLN A 50 28.24 -6.11 0.52
CA GLN A 50 29.02 -5.73 1.71
C GLN A 50 29.15 -6.87 2.72
N ALA A 51 28.13 -7.73 2.87
CA ALA A 51 28.15 -8.85 3.80
C ALA A 51 29.27 -9.87 3.51
N LEU A 52 29.53 -10.02 2.23
CA LEU A 52 30.35 -11.06 1.67
C LEU A 52 31.80 -10.58 1.49
N ASP A 53 32.00 -9.33 1.05
CA ASP A 53 33.34 -8.77 0.85
C ASP A 53 34.14 -8.66 2.16
N VAL A 54 33.44 -8.62 3.30
CA VAL A 54 34.04 -8.51 4.64
C VAL A 54 34.41 -9.90 5.21
N CYS A 55 33.96 -11.01 4.62
CA CYS A 55 34.02 -12.35 5.22
C CYS A 55 35.41 -13.04 5.17
N GLY A 56 36.43 -12.45 4.53
CA GLY A 56 37.74 -13.11 4.36
C GLY A 56 37.68 -14.40 3.53
N LEU A 57 36.55 -14.68 2.87
CA LEU A 57 36.37 -15.73 1.88
C LEU A 57 37.13 -15.36 0.61
N SER A 58 37.59 -16.37 -0.14
CA SER A 58 38.14 -16.10 -1.47
C SER A 58 37.04 -15.57 -2.40
N SER A 59 37.39 -14.66 -3.31
CA SER A 59 36.44 -14.03 -4.26
C SER A 59 35.61 -15.05 -5.05
N THR A 60 36.15 -16.25 -5.29
CA THR A 60 35.48 -17.34 -6.01
C THR A 60 34.43 -18.08 -5.15
N GLN A 61 34.71 -18.32 -3.87
CA GLN A 61 33.72 -18.88 -2.93
C GLN A 61 32.57 -17.89 -2.71
N LEU A 62 32.94 -16.61 -2.68
CA LEU A 62 31.98 -15.54 -2.55
C LEU A 62 30.95 -15.55 -3.66
N GLU A 63 31.42 -15.52 -4.90
CA GLU A 63 30.57 -15.47 -6.09
C GLU A 63 29.73 -16.76 -6.25
N LYS A 64 30.23 -17.90 -5.78
CA LYS A 64 29.45 -19.15 -5.73
C LYS A 64 28.29 -19.05 -4.74
N ASN A 65 28.54 -18.53 -3.54
CA ASN A 65 27.48 -18.27 -2.56
C ASN A 65 26.48 -17.23 -3.11
N LYS A 66 26.98 -16.20 -3.83
CA LYS A 66 26.18 -15.19 -4.59
C LYS A 66 25.18 -15.82 -5.50
N ARG A 67 25.66 -16.74 -6.32
CA ARG A 67 24.82 -17.45 -7.26
C ARG A 67 23.81 -18.34 -6.55
N LYS A 68 24.24 -19.10 -5.54
CA LYS A 68 23.38 -20.08 -4.87
C LYS A 68 22.21 -19.44 -4.15
N VAL A 69 22.42 -18.34 -3.41
CA VAL A 69 21.34 -17.61 -2.74
C VAL A 69 20.35 -17.05 -3.75
N ARG A 70 20.83 -16.43 -4.85
CA ARG A 70 19.94 -15.94 -5.92
C ARG A 70 19.16 -17.04 -6.60
N GLU A 71 19.80 -18.18 -6.91
CA GLU A 71 19.13 -19.34 -7.51
C GLU A 71 18.00 -19.85 -6.61
N LEU A 72 18.26 -20.01 -5.30
CA LEU A 72 17.26 -20.45 -4.32
C LEU A 72 16.10 -19.46 -4.23
N CYS A 73 16.41 -18.16 -4.17
CA CYS A 73 15.41 -17.11 -4.13
C CYS A 73 14.56 -17.09 -5.41
N ALA A 74 15.18 -17.24 -6.58
CA ALA A 74 14.48 -17.29 -7.87
C ALA A 74 13.61 -18.56 -8.00
N GLU A 75 14.07 -19.69 -7.46
CA GLU A 75 13.29 -20.92 -7.41
C GLU A 75 12.06 -20.78 -6.51
N ILE A 76 12.21 -20.14 -5.35
CA ILE A 76 11.09 -19.85 -4.44
C ILE A 76 10.12 -18.85 -5.07
N GLN A 77 10.65 -17.84 -5.78
CA GLN A 77 9.83 -16.85 -6.48
C GLN A 77 9.05 -17.44 -7.67
N SER A 78 9.65 -18.37 -8.42
CA SER A 78 8.95 -19.06 -9.52
C SER A 78 7.81 -19.97 -9.04
N ARG A 79 7.86 -20.41 -7.79
CA ARG A 79 6.76 -21.12 -7.12
C ARG A 79 5.66 -20.17 -6.60
N GLY A 80 5.79 -18.86 -6.81
CA GLY A 80 4.81 -17.84 -6.41
C GLY A 80 4.95 -17.37 -4.96
N HIS A 81 6.11 -17.57 -4.32
CA HIS A 81 6.40 -17.06 -2.98
C HIS A 81 7.37 -15.87 -3.02
N ALA A 82 7.50 -15.11 -1.93
CA ALA A 82 8.45 -13.98 -1.82
C ALA A 82 8.35 -12.92 -2.94
N VAL A 83 7.14 -12.36 -3.11
CA VAL A 83 6.82 -11.39 -4.17
C VAL A 83 7.58 -10.06 -3.98
N HIS A 84 7.98 -9.71 -2.75
CA HIS A 84 8.69 -8.46 -2.47
C HIS A 84 10.21 -8.58 -2.60
N LEU A 85 10.72 -9.76 -2.96
CA LEU A 85 12.15 -10.00 -3.11
C LEU A 85 12.67 -9.48 -4.45
N ASN A 86 13.63 -8.55 -4.38
CA ASN A 86 14.38 -8.10 -5.54
C ASN A 86 15.64 -8.95 -5.70
N LEU A 87 15.65 -9.85 -6.68
CA LEU A 87 16.78 -10.75 -6.96
C LEU A 87 18.08 -10.00 -7.33
N GLU A 88 17.97 -8.76 -7.81
CA GLU A 88 19.12 -7.94 -8.18
C GLU A 88 19.82 -7.36 -6.93
N SER A 89 19.06 -7.09 -5.86
CA SER A 89 19.51 -6.39 -4.65
C SER A 89 19.02 -7.04 -3.35
N ILE A 90 19.34 -8.33 -3.17
CA ILE A 90 19.01 -9.05 -1.93
C ILE A 90 19.76 -8.40 -0.75
N THR A 91 19.07 -8.22 0.38
CA THR A 91 19.67 -7.76 1.64
C THR A 91 19.28 -8.69 2.79
N VAL A 92 20.05 -8.67 3.88
CA VAL A 92 19.74 -9.47 5.08
C VAL A 92 18.35 -9.10 5.62
N GLY A 93 18.05 -7.81 5.75
CA GLY A 93 16.75 -7.33 6.20
C GLY A 93 15.58 -7.73 5.29
N GLN A 94 15.80 -7.81 3.97
CA GLN A 94 14.74 -8.23 3.04
C GLN A 94 14.43 -9.73 3.14
N LEU A 95 15.45 -10.58 3.32
CA LEU A 95 15.23 -12.00 3.58
C LEU A 95 14.54 -12.23 4.94
N ALA A 96 14.95 -11.47 5.97
CA ALA A 96 14.32 -11.53 7.28
C ALA A 96 12.84 -11.09 7.23
N MET A 97 12.55 -10.01 6.50
CA MET A 97 11.18 -9.56 6.24
C MET A 97 10.36 -10.64 5.53
N GLU A 98 10.86 -11.20 4.43
CA GLU A 98 10.15 -12.23 3.67
C GLU A 98 9.88 -13.49 4.51
N THR A 99 10.81 -13.86 5.39
CA THR A 99 10.60 -14.93 6.37
C THR A 99 9.44 -14.61 7.30
N LEU A 100 9.43 -13.42 7.91
CA LEU A 100 8.35 -13.00 8.83
C LEU A 100 7.01 -12.92 8.10
N LEU A 101 6.97 -12.37 6.89
CA LEU A 101 5.76 -12.31 6.06
C LEU A 101 5.24 -13.72 5.71
N SER A 102 6.15 -14.65 5.42
CA SER A 102 5.80 -16.05 5.15
C SER A 102 5.18 -16.73 6.36
N LEU A 103 5.79 -16.55 7.54
CA LEU A 103 5.31 -17.13 8.81
C LEU A 103 4.02 -16.49 9.33
N THR A 104 3.76 -15.23 8.99
CA THR A 104 2.53 -14.50 9.38
C THR A 104 1.45 -14.54 8.29
N SER A 105 1.69 -15.28 7.19
CA SER A 105 0.77 -15.37 6.05
C SER A 105 -0.48 -16.19 6.36
N LYS A 106 -1.54 -16.01 5.55
CA LYS A 106 -2.76 -16.85 5.61
C LYS A 106 -2.46 -18.34 5.51
N ARG A 107 -1.37 -18.71 4.82
CA ARG A 107 -0.94 -20.11 4.67
C ARG A 107 -0.36 -20.69 5.96
N ALA A 108 0.32 -19.89 6.76
CA ALA A 108 0.93 -20.31 8.01
C ALA A 108 -0.07 -20.35 9.18
N GLY A 109 -1.20 -19.64 9.05
CA GLY A 109 -2.25 -19.56 10.07
C GLY A 109 -2.08 -18.38 11.02
N GLU A 110 -2.99 -18.26 11.99
CA GLU A 110 -3.02 -17.12 12.92
C GLU A 110 -2.04 -17.27 14.10
N TRP A 111 -1.60 -18.49 14.41
CA TRP A 111 -0.79 -18.82 15.57
C TRP A 111 0.46 -17.92 15.69
N PHE A 112 1.20 -17.71 14.58
CA PHE A 112 2.45 -16.96 14.65
C PHE A 112 2.22 -15.45 14.78
N LYS A 113 1.03 -14.94 14.40
CA LYS A 113 0.67 -13.54 14.64
C LYS A 113 0.48 -13.29 16.14
N GLU A 114 -0.06 -14.27 16.86
CA GLU A 114 -0.24 -14.23 18.32
C GLU A 114 1.10 -14.44 19.03
N GLU A 115 1.86 -15.45 18.63
CA GLU A 115 3.19 -15.74 19.20
C GLU A 115 4.14 -14.55 19.06
N LEU A 116 4.14 -13.87 17.90
CA LEU A 116 4.95 -12.67 17.67
C LEU A 116 4.61 -11.54 18.67
N ARG A 117 3.34 -11.44 19.07
CA ARG A 117 2.91 -10.48 20.10
C ARG A 117 3.33 -10.96 21.49
N GLU A 118 3.11 -12.23 21.84
CA GLU A 118 3.42 -12.77 23.17
C GLU A 118 4.92 -12.74 23.49
N LEU A 119 5.77 -12.94 22.48
CA LEU A 119 7.23 -12.92 22.63
C LEU A 119 7.84 -11.51 22.63
N GLY A 120 7.02 -10.45 22.47
CA GLY A 120 7.47 -9.06 22.48
C GLY A 120 7.96 -8.53 21.12
N GLY A 121 7.65 -9.24 20.03
CA GLY A 121 8.12 -8.89 18.69
C GLY A 121 7.44 -7.65 18.11
N LEU A 122 6.16 -7.41 18.43
CA LEU A 122 5.46 -6.21 17.97
C LEU A 122 6.06 -4.94 18.60
N GLU A 123 6.43 -4.99 19.86
CA GLU A 123 7.03 -3.92 20.65
C GLU A 123 8.40 -3.56 20.11
N HIS A 124 9.19 -4.59 19.77
CA HIS A 124 10.47 -4.40 19.11
C HIS A 124 10.26 -3.65 17.79
N ILE A 125 9.38 -4.14 16.91
CA ILE A 125 9.10 -3.51 15.61
C ILE A 125 8.61 -2.06 15.78
N MET A 126 7.66 -1.81 16.69
CA MET A 126 7.15 -0.47 16.96
C MET A 126 8.25 0.48 17.46
N LYS A 127 9.12 0.00 18.35
CA LYS A 127 10.27 0.77 18.86
C LYS A 127 11.24 1.12 17.74
N THR A 128 11.56 0.15 16.87
CA THR A 128 12.41 0.36 15.70
C THR A 128 11.84 1.42 14.76
N VAL A 129 10.53 1.35 14.47
CA VAL A 129 9.83 2.35 13.65
C VAL A 129 9.91 3.73 14.29
N HIS A 130 9.63 3.83 15.59
CA HIS A 130 9.71 5.09 16.34
C HIS A 130 11.10 5.71 16.29
N GLU A 131 12.14 4.93 16.59
CA GLU A 131 13.52 5.42 16.60
C GLU A 131 14.02 5.85 15.22
N CYS A 132 13.62 5.14 14.16
CA CYS A 132 13.96 5.51 12.78
C CYS A 132 13.21 6.78 12.37
N CYS A 133 11.90 6.86 12.59
CA CYS A 133 11.09 8.01 12.21
C CYS A 133 11.50 9.28 12.94
N ARG A 134 11.87 9.21 14.23
CA ARG A 134 12.39 10.36 14.99
C ARG A 134 13.61 11.01 14.33
N GLN A 135 14.43 10.23 13.64
CA GLN A 135 15.62 10.73 12.95
C GLN A 135 15.31 11.30 11.56
N VAL A 136 14.10 11.06 11.06
CA VAL A 136 13.60 11.54 9.77
C VAL A 136 12.66 12.76 9.97
N SER A 137 12.01 12.90 11.12
CA SER A 137 10.88 13.81 11.32
C SER A 137 11.21 15.28 11.62
N ASP A 138 12.43 15.62 12.04
CA ASP A 138 12.68 16.95 12.64
C ASP A 138 12.82 18.08 11.61
N TYR A 139 13.34 17.80 10.40
CA TYR A 139 13.30 18.62 9.17
C TYR A 139 14.28 18.01 8.15
N VAL A 140 13.79 17.43 7.05
CA VAL A 140 14.67 16.89 6.00
C VAL A 140 15.00 18.01 5.01
N VAL A 141 16.17 18.63 5.15
CA VAL A 141 16.67 19.59 4.13
C VAL A 141 16.92 18.88 2.81
N THR A 142 17.45 17.66 2.87
CA THR A 142 17.76 16.81 1.70
C THR A 142 17.79 15.35 2.14
N TRP A 143 17.24 14.46 1.32
CA TRP A 143 17.34 13.01 1.57
C TRP A 143 18.76 12.52 1.31
N THR A 144 19.39 12.00 2.36
CA THR A 144 20.69 11.32 2.29
C THR A 144 20.47 9.82 2.24
N ASP A 145 21.45 9.06 1.73
CA ASP A 145 21.38 7.59 1.71
C ASP A 145 21.09 7.00 3.10
N THR A 146 21.67 7.59 4.15
CA THR A 146 21.43 7.17 5.54
C THR A 146 19.98 7.38 6.00
N LEU A 147 19.32 8.44 5.54
CA LEU A 147 17.89 8.67 5.82
C LEU A 147 17.01 7.73 5.01
N LEU A 148 17.36 7.49 3.75
CA LEU A 148 16.66 6.55 2.89
C LEU A 148 16.75 5.12 3.42
N ASP A 149 17.90 4.70 3.94
CA ASP A 149 18.06 3.38 4.54
C ASP A 149 17.20 3.21 5.80
N LYS A 150 17.10 4.25 6.64
CA LYS A 150 16.13 4.25 7.77
C LYS A 150 14.69 4.15 7.28
N LEU A 151 14.32 4.84 6.21
CA LEU A 151 12.97 4.78 5.65
C LEU A 151 12.67 3.39 5.05
N LYS A 152 13.63 2.75 4.38
CA LYS A 152 13.52 1.35 3.93
C LYS A 152 13.35 0.41 5.12
N LYS A 153 14.09 0.63 6.22
CA LYS A 153 13.93 -0.14 7.46
C LYS A 153 12.54 0.02 8.06
N VAL A 154 12.00 1.24 8.06
CA VAL A 154 10.61 1.51 8.47
C VAL A 154 9.63 0.80 7.54
N ASP A 155 9.78 0.90 6.22
CA ASP A 155 8.93 0.19 5.24
C ASP A 155 8.88 -1.32 5.53
N ARG A 156 10.03 -1.97 5.72
CA ARG A 156 10.09 -3.41 6.05
C ARG A 156 9.35 -3.74 7.34
N CYS A 157 9.55 -2.93 8.39
CA CYS A 157 8.86 -3.09 9.67
C CYS A 157 7.34 -2.94 9.53
N LEU A 158 6.89 -1.93 8.78
CA LEU A 158 5.47 -1.67 8.55
C LEU A 158 4.82 -2.77 7.71
N ARG A 159 5.54 -3.42 6.79
CA ARG A 159 5.02 -4.59 6.05
C ARG A 159 4.72 -5.76 6.99
N VAL A 160 5.59 -6.00 7.97
CA VAL A 160 5.33 -7.00 9.00
C VAL A 160 4.12 -6.60 9.86
N LEU A 161 4.05 -5.32 10.30
CA LEU A 161 2.89 -4.82 11.07
C LEU A 161 1.58 -4.91 10.28
N GLU A 162 1.60 -4.60 8.99
CA GLU A 162 0.45 -4.73 8.10
C GLU A 162 -0.04 -6.18 8.08
N ASN A 163 0.86 -7.14 7.87
CA ASN A 163 0.45 -8.54 7.76
C ASN A 163 -0.08 -9.11 9.09
N VAL A 164 0.56 -8.78 10.21
CA VAL A 164 0.17 -9.29 11.55
C VAL A 164 -1.11 -8.65 12.08
N THR A 165 -1.47 -7.47 11.57
CA THR A 165 -2.74 -6.79 11.90
C THR A 165 -3.87 -7.15 10.95
N HIS A 166 -3.58 -7.74 9.78
CA HIS A 166 -4.61 -8.15 8.84
C HIS A 166 -5.54 -9.20 9.46
N ASN A 167 -6.84 -8.88 9.57
CA ASN A 167 -7.88 -9.71 10.18
C ASN A 167 -7.52 -10.25 11.58
N ASN A 168 -6.81 -9.46 12.41
CA ASN A 168 -6.45 -9.87 13.77
C ASN A 168 -6.76 -8.73 14.76
N GLU A 169 -7.96 -8.79 15.36
CA GLU A 169 -8.48 -7.77 16.29
C GLU A 169 -7.57 -7.58 17.51
N GLU A 170 -6.97 -8.67 18.01
CA GLU A 170 -6.09 -8.63 19.18
C GLU A 170 -4.80 -7.85 18.91
N ASN A 171 -4.11 -8.11 17.78
CA ASN A 171 -2.90 -7.38 17.41
C ASN A 171 -3.19 -5.91 17.12
N GLN A 172 -4.30 -5.60 16.46
CA GLN A 172 -4.71 -4.21 16.25
C GLN A 172 -4.97 -3.50 17.58
N THR A 173 -5.73 -4.12 18.48
CA THR A 173 -6.01 -3.58 19.81
C THR A 173 -4.74 -3.42 20.64
N TYR A 174 -3.81 -4.38 20.54
CA TYR A 174 -2.52 -4.32 21.19
C TYR A 174 -1.73 -3.08 20.76
N ILE A 175 -1.55 -2.89 19.46
CA ILE A 175 -0.81 -1.75 18.90
C ILE A 175 -1.47 -0.41 19.25
N LEU A 176 -2.82 -0.34 19.20
CA LEU A 176 -3.56 0.88 19.52
C LEU A 176 -3.43 1.31 20.99
N LYS A 177 -3.30 0.35 21.91
CA LYS A 177 -3.23 0.61 23.37
C LYS A 177 -1.81 0.63 23.92
N TYR A 178 -0.85 0.02 23.23
CA TYR A 178 0.51 -0.09 23.71
C TYR A 178 1.14 1.29 23.94
N ASN A 179 1.67 1.51 25.15
CA ASN A 179 2.28 2.77 25.58
C ASN A 179 1.41 4.00 25.25
N ASP A 180 0.11 3.93 25.57
CA ASP A 180 -0.87 5.00 25.33
C ASP A 180 -0.96 5.42 23.85
N GLY A 181 -0.76 4.46 22.94
CA GLY A 181 -0.82 4.70 21.50
C GLY A 181 0.34 5.52 20.95
N ALA A 182 1.51 5.54 21.63
CA ALA A 182 2.69 6.33 21.24
C ALA A 182 3.14 6.10 19.78
N ILE A 183 2.97 4.89 19.25
CA ILE A 183 3.32 4.57 17.86
C ILE A 183 2.44 5.34 16.86
N LEU A 184 1.20 5.66 17.22
CA LEU A 184 0.26 6.27 16.29
C LEU A 184 0.66 7.70 15.91
N ASP A 185 1.22 8.47 16.85
CA ASP A 185 1.77 9.80 16.54
C ASP A 185 2.96 9.70 15.58
N THR A 186 3.78 8.67 15.76
CA THR A 186 4.90 8.36 14.86
C THR A 186 4.40 8.06 13.45
N LEU A 187 3.39 7.20 13.32
CA LEU A 187 2.81 6.83 12.03
C LEU A 187 2.12 8.02 11.36
N VAL A 188 1.41 8.87 12.13
CA VAL A 188 0.76 10.06 11.56
C VAL A 188 1.78 11.08 11.08
N ASN A 189 2.90 11.24 11.79
CA ASN A 189 3.98 12.11 11.33
C ASN A 189 4.66 11.56 10.08
N LEU A 190 4.91 10.24 10.01
CA LEU A 190 5.43 9.59 8.81
C LEU A 190 4.47 9.75 7.62
N TYR A 191 3.17 9.57 7.84
CA TYR A 191 2.13 9.72 6.83
C TYR A 191 2.13 11.12 6.21
N LYS A 192 2.15 12.17 7.04
CA LYS A 192 2.24 13.57 6.60
C LYS A 192 3.56 13.90 5.92
N LEU A 193 4.67 13.38 6.46
CA LEU A 193 5.98 13.55 5.86
C LEU A 193 5.98 13.02 4.42
N CYS A 194 5.55 11.77 4.22
CA CYS A 194 5.52 11.20 2.89
C CYS A 194 4.62 11.98 1.93
N ASP A 195 3.44 12.43 2.39
CA ASP A 195 2.55 13.29 1.59
C ASP A 195 3.22 14.60 1.14
N GLY A 196 3.92 15.29 2.05
CA GLY A 196 4.61 16.53 1.73
C GLY A 196 5.85 16.34 0.83
N GLU A 197 6.52 15.20 0.93
CA GLU A 197 7.76 14.92 0.19
C GLU A 197 7.52 14.36 -1.22
N ILE A 198 6.45 13.60 -1.47
CA ILE A 198 6.18 13.02 -2.80
C ILE A 198 6.15 14.09 -3.92
N PRO A 199 5.47 15.25 -3.76
CA PRO A 199 5.50 16.31 -4.76
C PRO A 199 6.91 16.89 -5.03
N LEU A 200 7.83 16.79 -4.07
CA LEU A 200 9.22 17.26 -4.21
C LEU A 200 10.10 16.24 -4.95
N TYR A 201 9.71 14.96 -4.94
CA TYR A 201 10.42 13.86 -5.59
C TYR A 201 9.48 13.06 -6.52
N PRO A 202 8.93 13.70 -7.58
CA PRO A 202 7.99 13.03 -8.47
C PRO A 202 8.65 11.86 -9.21
N VAL A 203 7.90 10.78 -9.39
CA VAL A 203 8.34 9.59 -10.13
C VAL A 203 7.31 9.30 -11.21
N THR A 204 7.76 9.28 -12.47
CA THR A 204 6.91 8.93 -13.61
C THR A 204 7.16 7.52 -14.13
N ASP A 205 8.37 6.99 -13.93
CA ASP A 205 8.76 5.66 -14.38
C ASP A 205 8.51 4.61 -13.29
N ILE A 206 7.70 3.61 -13.61
CA ILE A 206 7.40 2.48 -12.73
C ILE A 206 8.60 1.52 -12.58
N SER A 207 9.54 1.53 -13.52
CA SER A 207 10.73 0.69 -13.50
C SER A 207 11.75 1.13 -12.43
N ASP A 208 11.67 2.40 -12.02
CA ASP A 208 12.52 2.96 -10.98
C ASP A 208 12.12 2.45 -9.59
N LYS A 209 12.95 1.56 -9.06
CA LYS A 209 12.77 0.93 -7.74
C LYS A 209 13.62 1.55 -6.64
N THR A 210 14.49 2.51 -6.96
CA THR A 210 15.58 2.91 -6.06
C THR A 210 15.64 4.40 -5.77
N SER A 211 14.95 5.24 -6.54
CA SER A 211 14.92 6.67 -6.26
C SER A 211 14.27 7.00 -4.91
N THR A 212 14.65 8.17 -4.40
CA THR A 212 14.03 8.80 -3.22
C THR A 212 12.51 8.80 -3.31
N GLY A 213 11.94 9.26 -4.43
CA GLY A 213 10.50 9.33 -4.62
C GLY A 213 9.83 7.95 -4.58
N THR A 214 10.45 6.91 -5.15
CA THR A 214 9.93 5.54 -5.05
C THR A 214 9.96 5.04 -3.62
N ILE A 215 11.06 5.24 -2.89
CA ILE A 215 11.18 4.78 -1.49
C ILE A 215 10.12 5.45 -0.60
N ILE A 216 9.92 6.76 -0.76
CA ILE A 216 8.92 7.53 -0.01
C ILE A 216 7.50 7.06 -0.35
N ARG A 217 7.21 6.84 -1.64
CA ARG A 217 5.91 6.31 -2.08
C ARG A 217 5.62 4.94 -1.50
N GLU A 218 6.58 4.00 -1.53
CA GLU A 218 6.36 2.66 -0.97
C GLU A 218 6.14 2.71 0.55
N ALA A 219 6.89 3.54 1.27
CA ALA A 219 6.68 3.78 2.70
C ALA A 219 5.29 4.37 3.01
N LEU A 220 4.79 5.28 2.17
CA LEU A 220 3.43 5.80 2.27
C LEU A 220 2.38 4.69 2.08
N LEU A 221 2.51 3.89 1.02
CA LEU A 221 1.54 2.86 0.68
C LEU A 221 1.41 1.81 1.80
N VAL A 222 2.52 1.39 2.41
CA VAL A 222 2.46 0.47 3.55
C VAL A 222 1.90 1.16 4.81
N THR A 223 2.22 2.43 5.05
CA THR A 223 1.65 3.20 6.17
C THR A 223 0.11 3.29 6.05
N LEU A 224 -0.40 3.54 4.84
CA LEU A 224 -1.83 3.51 4.56
C LEU A 224 -2.45 2.15 4.88
N LYS A 225 -1.82 1.04 4.45
CA LYS A 225 -2.31 -0.32 4.72
C LYS A 225 -2.34 -0.63 6.22
N VAL A 226 -1.31 -0.22 6.97
CA VAL A 226 -1.31 -0.31 8.45
C VAL A 226 -2.47 0.49 9.04
N PHE A 227 -2.69 1.74 8.61
CA PHE A 227 -3.82 2.53 9.08
C PHE A 227 -5.17 1.90 8.75
N ILE A 228 -5.35 1.35 7.56
CA ILE A 228 -6.58 0.63 7.19
C ILE A 228 -6.84 -0.52 8.16
N ASN A 229 -5.83 -1.32 8.48
CA ASN A 229 -5.98 -2.42 9.44
C ASN A 229 -6.30 -1.89 10.85
N LEU A 230 -5.59 -0.85 11.32
CA LEU A 230 -5.80 -0.30 12.67
C LEU A 230 -7.13 0.46 12.81
N THR A 231 -7.70 0.97 11.71
CA THR A 231 -9.00 1.65 11.68
C THR A 231 -10.15 0.72 11.29
N HIS A 232 -9.85 -0.55 11.04
CA HIS A 232 -10.84 -1.53 10.64
C HIS A 232 -11.91 -1.68 11.72
N HIS A 233 -13.14 -1.89 11.25
CA HIS A 233 -14.31 -2.01 12.10
C HIS A 233 -14.50 -3.46 12.56
N PHE A 234 -14.47 -3.69 13.87
CA PHE A 234 -14.80 -4.97 14.48
C PHE A 234 -15.98 -4.80 15.42
N ASN A 235 -16.93 -5.74 15.38
CA ASN A 235 -18.03 -5.81 16.35
C ASN A 235 -18.82 -4.49 16.52
N ASN A 236 -19.07 -3.76 15.43
CA ASN A 236 -19.77 -2.47 15.45
C ASN A 236 -19.05 -1.31 16.15
N GLN A 237 -17.73 -1.43 16.36
CA GLN A 237 -16.90 -0.36 16.91
C GLN A 237 -15.60 -0.23 16.11
N SER A 238 -15.12 0.99 15.95
CA SER A 238 -13.76 1.23 15.47
C SER A 238 -13.04 2.21 16.40
N PHE A 239 -12.33 1.63 17.37
CA PHE A 239 -11.52 2.38 18.32
C PHE A 239 -10.37 3.13 17.62
N GLY A 240 -9.72 2.49 16.65
CA GLY A 240 -8.63 3.12 15.91
C GLY A 240 -9.08 4.28 15.02
N SER A 241 -10.30 4.24 14.47
CA SER A 241 -10.85 5.36 13.69
C SER A 241 -10.99 6.64 14.53
N GLU A 242 -11.40 6.52 15.79
CA GLU A 242 -11.46 7.67 16.69
C GLU A 242 -10.05 8.22 16.98
N LEU A 243 -9.12 7.33 17.38
CA LEU A 243 -7.76 7.73 17.76
C LEU A 243 -6.96 8.32 16.60
N ILE A 244 -7.05 7.75 15.41
CA ILE A 244 -6.29 8.21 14.24
C ILE A 244 -6.98 9.40 13.57
N GLY A 245 -8.29 9.33 13.36
CA GLY A 245 -9.03 10.36 12.61
C GLY A 245 -9.11 11.71 13.32
N CYS A 246 -9.06 11.74 14.65
CA CYS A 246 -9.05 12.99 15.41
C CYS A 246 -7.70 13.72 15.40
N ARG A 247 -6.63 13.09 14.89
CA ARG A 247 -5.31 13.72 14.87
C ARG A 247 -5.28 14.83 13.81
N PRO A 248 -4.71 16.00 14.13
CA PRO A 248 -4.68 17.14 13.20
C PRO A 248 -4.07 16.74 11.87
N GLY A 249 -4.62 17.19 10.75
CA GLY A 249 -4.02 17.01 9.43
C GLY A 249 -4.25 15.64 8.78
N VAL A 250 -4.79 14.62 9.47
CA VAL A 250 -4.98 13.29 8.87
C VAL A 250 -5.97 13.34 7.70
N ILE A 251 -7.11 14.00 7.88
CA ILE A 251 -8.13 14.12 6.83
C ILE A 251 -7.63 14.99 5.68
N GLU A 252 -6.95 16.10 5.97
CA GLU A 252 -6.37 17.00 4.97
C GLU A 252 -5.30 16.29 4.15
N THR A 253 -4.44 15.51 4.80
CA THR A 253 -3.43 14.66 4.14
C THR A 253 -4.10 13.62 3.26
N SER A 254 -5.13 12.92 3.74
CA SER A 254 -5.89 11.97 2.92
C SER A 254 -6.52 12.63 1.69
N LEU A 255 -7.06 13.84 1.82
CA LEU A 255 -7.62 14.58 0.69
C LEU A 255 -6.55 15.00 -0.32
N HIS A 256 -5.38 15.45 0.15
CA HIS A 256 -4.24 15.79 -0.71
C HIS A 256 -3.70 14.56 -1.46
N LEU A 257 -3.55 13.43 -0.75
CA LEU A 257 -3.16 12.15 -1.36
C LEU A 257 -4.14 11.66 -2.43
N LEU A 258 -5.43 11.90 -2.24
CA LEU A 258 -6.46 11.48 -3.20
C LEU A 258 -6.53 12.39 -4.43
N LEU A 259 -6.42 13.70 -4.22
CA LEU A 259 -6.79 14.71 -5.22
C LEU A 259 -5.59 15.36 -5.93
N GLN A 260 -4.39 15.33 -5.32
CA GLN A 260 -3.19 16.00 -5.87
C GLN A 260 -2.02 15.05 -6.09
N VAL A 261 -1.74 14.16 -5.14
CA VAL A 261 -0.60 13.23 -5.25
C VAL A 261 -0.61 12.33 -6.48
N PRO A 262 -1.76 11.92 -7.07
CA PRO A 262 -1.76 11.17 -8.32
C PRO A 262 -1.03 11.87 -9.48
N ASN A 263 -0.80 13.19 -9.42
CA ASN A 263 -0.05 13.92 -10.44
C ASN A 263 1.47 13.70 -10.38
N TYR A 264 1.99 13.11 -9.30
CA TYR A 264 3.43 12.96 -9.03
C TYR A 264 3.90 11.50 -9.00
N ILE A 265 3.01 10.55 -9.31
CA ILE A 265 3.30 9.11 -9.28
C ILE A 265 2.97 8.44 -10.63
N PRO A 266 3.53 7.24 -10.91
CA PRO A 266 3.24 6.52 -12.15
C PRO A 266 1.76 6.13 -12.25
N GLU A 267 1.22 6.09 -13.47
CA GLU A 267 -0.18 5.75 -13.76
C GLU A 267 -0.63 4.46 -13.06
N GLN A 268 0.23 3.44 -13.09
CA GLN A 268 -0.03 2.11 -12.53
C GLN A 268 -0.19 2.11 -11.00
N LYS A 269 0.23 3.17 -10.31
CA LYS A 269 0.11 3.31 -8.86
C LYS A 269 -1.06 4.19 -8.42
N LYS A 270 -1.69 4.92 -9.35
CA LYS A 270 -2.79 5.84 -9.03
C LYS A 270 -4.01 5.10 -8.48
N PHE A 271 -4.38 3.98 -9.09
CA PHE A 271 -5.48 3.16 -8.62
C PHE A 271 -5.24 2.60 -7.21
N GLU A 272 -4.06 2.01 -6.96
CA GLU A 272 -3.69 1.48 -5.64
C GLU A 272 -3.77 2.59 -4.57
N LEU A 273 -3.16 3.76 -4.83
CA LEU A 273 -3.21 4.89 -3.90
C LEU A 273 -4.64 5.35 -3.64
N GLY A 274 -5.42 5.59 -4.69
CA GLY A 274 -6.80 6.09 -4.56
C GLY A 274 -7.69 5.13 -3.76
N MET A 275 -7.57 3.82 -4.00
CA MET A 275 -8.30 2.80 -3.25
C MET A 275 -7.92 2.78 -1.78
N LEU A 276 -6.63 2.80 -1.46
CA LEU A 276 -6.15 2.78 -0.07
C LEU A 276 -6.62 4.03 0.69
N VAL A 277 -6.53 5.20 0.07
CA VAL A 277 -6.94 6.47 0.69
C VAL A 277 -8.45 6.51 0.91
N LEU A 278 -9.26 6.07 -0.06
CA LEU A 278 -10.72 6.02 0.11
C LEU A 278 -11.13 4.99 1.17
N MET A 279 -10.49 3.82 1.21
CA MET A 279 -10.70 2.83 2.27
C MET A 279 -10.40 3.41 3.65
N LEU A 280 -9.27 4.10 3.80
CA LEU A 280 -8.94 4.76 5.06
C LEU A 280 -9.99 5.82 5.42
N LEU A 281 -10.35 6.71 4.49
CA LEU A 281 -11.36 7.75 4.74
C LEU A 281 -12.70 7.15 5.16
N ILE A 282 -13.15 6.08 4.50
CA ILE A 282 -14.37 5.36 4.87
C ILE A 282 -14.26 4.83 6.30
N ASN A 283 -13.19 4.08 6.61
CA ASN A 283 -12.98 3.54 7.95
C ASN A 283 -12.98 4.65 9.02
N LEU A 284 -12.32 5.77 8.75
CA LEU A 284 -12.22 6.90 9.67
C LEU A 284 -13.58 7.53 9.96
N ILE A 285 -14.49 7.62 8.99
CA ILE A 285 -15.76 8.32 9.19
C ILE A 285 -16.93 7.41 9.52
N GLN A 286 -16.91 6.12 9.14
CA GLN A 286 -18.07 5.23 9.07
C GLN A 286 -18.99 5.37 10.31
N ASP A 287 -18.38 5.23 11.50
CA ASP A 287 -19.06 5.24 12.79
C ASP A 287 -18.62 6.40 13.71
N GLN A 288 -17.87 7.37 13.17
CA GLN A 288 -17.24 8.44 13.95
C GLN A 288 -17.76 9.82 13.56
N GLU A 289 -18.74 10.30 14.32
CA GLU A 289 -19.42 11.57 14.07
C GLU A 289 -18.48 12.79 14.10
N ARG A 290 -17.47 12.76 14.97
CA ARG A 290 -16.42 13.79 15.03
C ARG A 290 -15.61 13.83 13.73
N ASN A 291 -15.24 12.69 13.18
CA ASN A 291 -14.48 12.60 11.94
C ASN A 291 -15.35 12.99 10.74
N LYS A 292 -16.63 12.62 10.72
CA LYS A 292 -17.61 13.12 9.73
C LYS A 292 -17.66 14.64 9.72
N LYS A 293 -17.71 15.28 10.89
CA LYS A 293 -17.67 16.74 11.01
C LYS A 293 -16.37 17.34 10.48
N LEU A 294 -15.22 16.78 10.87
CA LEU A 294 -13.93 17.24 10.36
C LEU A 294 -13.85 17.15 8.82
N LEU A 295 -14.38 16.09 8.20
CA LEU A 295 -14.44 15.97 6.74
C LEU A 295 -15.40 16.99 6.09
N MET A 296 -16.54 17.29 6.73
CA MET A 296 -17.47 18.32 6.26
C MET A 296 -16.87 19.72 6.31
N ASP A 297 -16.07 20.01 7.34
CA ASP A 297 -15.44 21.31 7.55
C ASP A 297 -14.13 21.46 6.74
N ALA A 298 -13.58 20.35 6.23
CA ALA A 298 -12.34 20.33 5.46
C ALA A 298 -12.45 21.05 4.10
N LYS A 299 -11.31 21.57 3.66
CA LYS A 299 -11.16 22.23 2.36
C LYS A 299 -10.48 21.31 1.36
N ALA A 300 -10.79 21.52 0.08
CA ALA A 300 -10.05 20.86 -0.99
C ALA A 300 -8.60 21.37 -1.01
N PRO A 301 -7.63 20.51 -1.35
CA PRO A 301 -6.25 20.94 -1.51
C PRO A 301 -6.11 21.99 -2.61
N SER A 302 -5.18 22.93 -2.45
CA SER A 302 -4.96 24.01 -3.42
C SER A 302 -4.51 23.46 -4.77
N LYS A 303 -5.23 23.81 -5.84
CA LYS A 303 -4.81 23.52 -7.22
C LYS A 303 -3.61 24.40 -7.58
N LEU A 304 -2.54 23.80 -8.11
CA LEU A 304 -1.22 24.40 -8.33
C LEU A 304 -1.20 25.70 -9.18
N GLU A 305 -2.29 26.02 -9.88
CA GLU A 305 -2.33 27.04 -10.94
C GLU A 305 -3.25 28.25 -10.69
N SER A 306 -3.97 28.34 -9.56
CA SER A 306 -4.95 29.42 -9.38
C SER A 306 -4.64 30.33 -8.18
N ILE A 307 -4.05 31.49 -8.46
CA ILE A 307 -3.88 32.61 -7.51
C ILE A 307 -5.24 33.17 -7.02
N TYR A 308 -6.33 32.81 -7.72
CA TYR A 308 -7.71 33.22 -7.41
C TYR A 308 -8.61 32.03 -7.07
N SER A 309 -8.06 30.92 -6.56
CA SER A 309 -8.85 29.74 -6.26
C SER A 309 -9.89 30.04 -5.18
N ARG A 310 -11.17 29.96 -5.55
CA ARG A 310 -12.27 29.88 -4.58
C ARG A 310 -11.95 28.74 -3.61
N GLU A 311 -12.13 28.97 -2.32
CA GLU A 311 -12.02 27.90 -1.31
C GLU A 311 -13.11 26.85 -1.55
N GLU A 312 -12.79 25.86 -2.38
CA GLU A 312 -13.60 24.68 -2.66
C GLU A 312 -13.66 23.80 -1.41
N SER A 313 -14.85 23.35 -1.04
CA SER A 313 -14.99 22.40 0.07
C SER A 313 -14.45 21.02 -0.32
N ALA A 314 -13.96 20.24 0.65
CA ALA A 314 -13.52 18.86 0.38
C ALA A 314 -14.64 18.03 -0.27
N ILE A 315 -15.88 18.22 0.18
CA ILE A 315 -17.07 17.52 -0.33
C ILE A 315 -17.35 17.87 -1.79
N GLU A 316 -17.26 19.15 -2.16
CA GLU A 316 -17.42 19.60 -3.55
C GLU A 316 -16.36 18.95 -4.46
N ALA A 317 -15.10 18.93 -4.02
CA ALA A 317 -14.01 18.31 -4.78
C ALA A 317 -14.17 16.79 -4.91
N LEU A 318 -14.60 16.09 -3.86
CA LEU A 318 -14.89 14.65 -3.90
C LEU A 318 -16.03 14.33 -4.88
N ILE A 319 -17.09 15.14 -4.91
CA ILE A 319 -18.22 14.96 -5.84
C ILE A 319 -17.80 15.26 -7.27
N ALA A 320 -16.99 16.30 -7.48
CA ALA A 320 -16.40 16.57 -8.79
C ALA A 320 -15.54 15.38 -9.25
N GLN A 321 -14.73 14.82 -8.36
CA GLN A 321 -13.89 13.66 -8.65
C GLN A 321 -14.70 12.39 -8.93
N PHE A 322 -15.81 12.18 -8.22
CA PHE A 322 -16.76 11.09 -8.51
C PHE A 322 -17.23 11.15 -9.96
N TYR A 323 -17.71 12.32 -10.42
CA TYR A 323 -18.19 12.49 -11.78
C TYR A 323 -17.08 12.42 -12.84
N ASN A 324 -15.86 12.86 -12.48
CA ASN A 324 -14.69 12.70 -13.33
C ASN A 324 -14.41 11.22 -13.59
N TRP A 325 -14.25 10.42 -12.54
CA TRP A 325 -14.00 8.98 -12.66
C TRP A 325 -15.16 8.22 -13.28
N GLU A 326 -16.41 8.58 -12.98
CA GLU A 326 -17.57 8.00 -13.68
C GLU A 326 -17.53 8.30 -15.19
N GLY A 327 -17.13 9.50 -15.58
CA GLY A 327 -16.90 9.88 -16.97
C GLY A 327 -15.77 9.09 -17.63
N CYS A 328 -14.64 8.94 -16.93
CA CYS A 328 -13.50 8.12 -17.39
C CYS A 328 -13.89 6.65 -17.58
N ALA A 329 -14.66 6.09 -16.64
CA ALA A 329 -15.19 4.73 -16.75
C ALA A 329 -16.07 4.58 -18.01
N LYS A 330 -17.07 5.46 -18.20
CA LYS A 330 -17.95 5.44 -19.38
C LYS A 330 -17.16 5.59 -20.69
N LEU A 331 -16.11 6.41 -20.70
CA LEU A 331 -15.24 6.55 -21.87
C LEU A 331 -14.44 5.27 -22.15
N ALA A 332 -13.88 4.64 -21.12
CA ALA A 332 -13.14 3.38 -21.24
C ALA A 332 -14.06 2.22 -21.70
N GLU A 333 -15.30 2.17 -21.19
CA GLU A 333 -16.33 1.23 -21.64
C GLU A 333 -16.66 1.45 -23.12
N LYS A 334 -16.94 2.69 -23.53
CA LYS A 334 -17.21 3.03 -24.93
C LYS A 334 -16.05 2.66 -25.86
N LYS A 335 -14.81 2.95 -25.45
CA LYS A 335 -13.60 2.56 -26.20
C LYS A 335 -13.45 1.04 -26.31
N THR A 336 -13.82 0.29 -25.27
CA THR A 336 -13.80 -1.18 -25.29
C THR A 336 -14.84 -1.72 -26.28
N ASN A 337 -16.07 -1.19 -26.24
CA ASN A 337 -17.15 -1.61 -27.14
C ASN A 337 -16.82 -1.28 -28.61
N ALA A 338 -16.24 -0.12 -28.89
CA ALA A 338 -15.80 0.25 -30.23
C ALA A 338 -14.79 -0.76 -30.82
N ILE A 339 -13.83 -1.24 -30.02
CA ILE A 339 -12.89 -2.29 -30.46
C ILE A 339 -13.63 -3.62 -30.74
N LEU A 340 -14.57 -4.01 -29.87
CA LEU A 340 -15.37 -5.22 -30.06
C LEU A 340 -16.23 -5.16 -31.33
N ASP A 341 -16.72 -3.96 -31.67
CA ASP A 341 -17.50 -3.69 -32.88
C ASP A 341 -16.64 -3.56 -34.15
N GLY A 342 -15.31 -3.68 -34.03
CA GLY A 342 -14.36 -3.65 -35.14
C GLY A 342 -13.99 -2.24 -35.63
N GLU A 343 -14.26 -1.20 -34.84
CA GLU A 343 -13.76 0.15 -35.12
C GLU A 343 -12.25 0.23 -34.87
N LYS A 344 -11.49 0.84 -35.79
CA LYS A 344 -10.06 1.09 -35.60
C LYS A 344 -9.86 2.10 -34.48
N ASP A 345 -9.00 1.78 -33.53
CA ASP A 345 -8.64 2.69 -32.44
C ASP A 345 -7.97 3.95 -33.02
N ALA A 346 -8.42 5.14 -32.61
CA ALA A 346 -7.82 6.40 -33.08
C ALA A 346 -6.33 6.55 -32.70
N GLU A 347 -5.85 5.76 -31.74
CA GLU A 347 -4.44 5.70 -31.32
C GLU A 347 -3.56 4.89 -32.30
N GLU A 348 -4.15 4.11 -33.22
CA GLU A 348 -3.42 3.32 -34.23
C GLU A 348 -2.84 4.16 -35.39
N GLU A 349 -3.26 5.41 -35.58
CA GLU A 349 -2.73 6.25 -36.68
C GLU A 349 -1.30 6.76 -36.42
N SER A 350 -0.74 6.58 -35.22
CA SER A 350 0.55 7.18 -34.83
C SER A 350 1.74 6.21 -34.72
N SER A 351 1.53 4.89 -34.74
CA SER A 351 2.61 3.91 -34.55
C SER A 351 2.75 2.93 -35.72
N SER A 352 3.60 3.33 -36.68
CA SER A 352 4.41 2.54 -37.62
C SER A 352 3.80 1.36 -38.40
N CYS A 353 3.92 1.47 -39.73
CA CYS A 353 3.83 0.40 -40.72
C CYS A 353 4.90 -0.69 -40.51
N THR A 354 4.53 -1.79 -39.87
CA THR A 354 5.17 -3.11 -40.04
C THR A 354 4.07 -4.15 -40.17
N ALA A 355 4.18 -5.03 -41.17
CA ALA A 355 3.20 -6.10 -41.40
C ALA A 355 3.25 -7.11 -40.26
N LYS A 356 2.45 -6.87 -39.21
CA LYS A 356 2.23 -7.81 -38.11
C LYS A 356 1.51 -9.04 -38.62
N SER A 357 1.85 -10.20 -38.08
CA SER A 357 1.11 -11.42 -38.38
C SER A 357 -0.33 -11.33 -37.85
N THR A 358 -1.25 -12.12 -38.41
CA THR A 358 -2.65 -12.15 -37.95
C THR A 358 -2.76 -12.57 -36.47
N GLU A 359 -1.84 -13.41 -36.00
CA GLU A 359 -1.79 -13.88 -34.61
C GLU A 359 -1.34 -12.76 -33.65
N GLU A 360 -0.26 -12.03 -33.97
CA GLU A 360 0.17 -10.85 -33.20
C GLU A 360 -0.90 -9.75 -33.18
N PHE A 361 -1.63 -9.57 -34.28
CA PHE A 361 -2.74 -8.60 -34.33
C PHE A 361 -3.88 -9.01 -33.39
N ILE A 362 -4.21 -10.30 -33.31
CA ILE A 362 -5.23 -10.82 -32.39
C ILE A 362 -4.74 -10.67 -30.94
N GLU A 363 -3.51 -11.04 -30.63
CA GLU A 363 -2.93 -10.89 -29.28
C GLU A 363 -2.89 -9.43 -28.84
N ASP A 364 -2.45 -8.52 -29.70
CA ASP A 364 -2.46 -7.07 -29.44
C ASP A 364 -3.88 -6.56 -29.17
N THR A 365 -4.85 -7.02 -29.96
CA THR A 365 -6.26 -6.63 -29.79
C THR A 365 -6.82 -7.14 -28.46
N VAL A 366 -6.52 -8.39 -28.10
CA VAL A 366 -6.89 -8.99 -26.80
C VAL A 366 -6.24 -8.23 -25.65
N ALA A 367 -4.95 -7.91 -25.74
CA ALA A 367 -4.24 -7.13 -24.73
C ALA A 367 -4.86 -5.73 -24.54
N LYS A 368 -5.18 -5.03 -25.64
CA LYS A 368 -5.88 -3.73 -25.61
C LYS A 368 -7.26 -3.83 -24.96
N LEU A 369 -8.04 -4.85 -25.29
CA LEU A 369 -9.35 -5.10 -24.68
C LEU A 369 -9.23 -5.32 -23.17
N LEU A 370 -8.28 -6.17 -22.74
CA LEU A 370 -8.04 -6.43 -21.33
C LEU A 370 -7.60 -5.17 -20.57
N GLN A 371 -6.70 -4.38 -21.16
CA GLN A 371 -6.23 -3.14 -20.56
C GLN A 371 -7.36 -2.11 -20.40
N LYS A 372 -8.17 -1.90 -21.44
CA LYS A 372 -9.30 -0.95 -21.41
C LYS A 372 -10.41 -1.40 -20.48
N ALA A 373 -10.71 -2.70 -20.45
CA ALA A 373 -11.64 -3.28 -19.48
C ALA A 373 -11.14 -3.12 -18.04
N GLY A 374 -9.84 -3.34 -17.80
CA GLY A 374 -9.18 -3.08 -16.52
C GLY A 374 -9.32 -1.62 -16.09
N THR A 375 -9.01 -0.69 -16.99
CA THR A 375 -9.13 0.76 -16.76
C THR A 375 -10.57 1.17 -16.42
N HIS A 376 -11.56 0.64 -17.15
CA HIS A 376 -12.98 0.85 -16.83
C HIS A 376 -13.33 0.38 -15.41
N MET A 377 -12.85 -0.80 -15.02
CA MET A 377 -13.07 -1.33 -13.67
C MET A 377 -12.41 -0.47 -12.60
N GLU A 378 -11.16 -0.04 -12.81
CA GLU A 378 -10.44 0.82 -11.84
C GLU A 378 -11.22 2.10 -11.52
N TYR A 379 -11.65 2.84 -12.55
CA TYR A 379 -12.45 4.05 -12.36
C TYR A 379 -13.82 3.78 -11.73
N THR A 380 -14.47 2.68 -12.11
CA THR A 380 -15.75 2.26 -11.52
C THR A 380 -15.60 1.99 -10.03
N PHE A 381 -14.52 1.31 -9.62
CA PHE A 381 -14.21 1.05 -8.21
C PHE A 381 -13.97 2.35 -7.46
N LEU A 382 -13.07 3.21 -7.95
CA LEU A 382 -12.75 4.48 -7.30
C LEU A 382 -14.00 5.37 -7.12
N ALA A 383 -14.83 5.50 -8.16
CA ALA A 383 -16.08 6.26 -8.08
C ALA A 383 -17.07 5.61 -7.10
N SER A 384 -17.17 4.27 -7.06
CA SER A 384 -18.03 3.56 -6.10
C SER A 384 -17.60 3.82 -4.66
N TYR A 385 -16.30 3.85 -4.38
CA TYR A 385 -15.78 4.15 -3.05
C TYR A 385 -16.05 5.59 -2.61
N ILE A 386 -16.00 6.58 -3.50
CA ILE A 386 -16.50 7.93 -3.18
C ILE A 386 -18.00 7.87 -2.88
N GLY A 387 -18.78 7.13 -3.67
CA GLY A 387 -20.21 6.93 -3.42
C GLY A 387 -20.49 6.35 -2.02
N MET A 388 -19.71 5.35 -1.58
CA MET A 388 -19.81 4.77 -0.24
C MET A 388 -19.42 5.77 0.84
N LEU A 389 -18.31 6.50 0.66
CA LEU A 389 -17.85 7.54 1.58
C LEU A 389 -18.94 8.60 1.79
N VAL A 390 -19.51 9.12 0.71
CA VAL A 390 -20.62 10.07 0.76
C VAL A 390 -21.85 9.45 1.43
N GLY A 391 -22.15 8.17 1.14
CA GLY A 391 -23.21 7.41 1.79
C GLY A 391 -23.09 7.39 3.31
N PHE A 392 -21.93 6.98 3.84
CA PHE A 392 -21.67 6.95 5.29
C PHE A 392 -21.67 8.34 5.93
N LEU A 393 -21.26 9.36 5.17
CA LEU A 393 -21.24 10.74 5.64
C LEU A 393 -22.65 11.30 5.89
N ILE A 394 -23.59 11.01 4.98
CA ILE A 394 -24.97 11.57 5.01
C ILE A 394 -25.98 10.65 5.71
N MET A 395 -25.64 9.37 5.91
CA MET A 395 -26.54 8.39 6.52
C MET A 395 -27.07 8.91 7.86
N GLU A 396 -28.40 8.87 8.01
CA GLU A 396 -29.12 9.33 9.21
C GLU A 396 -28.89 10.82 9.59
N ASN A 397 -28.38 11.65 8.66
CA ASN A 397 -28.15 13.08 8.89
C ASN A 397 -28.74 13.95 7.77
N PRO A 398 -29.96 14.51 7.96
CA PRO A 398 -30.64 15.33 6.95
C PRO A 398 -29.90 16.63 6.58
N GLU A 399 -29.16 17.23 7.50
CA GLU A 399 -28.42 18.47 7.27
C GLU A 399 -27.26 18.24 6.29
N ARG A 400 -26.44 17.20 6.55
CA ARG A 400 -25.37 16.78 5.64
C ARG A 400 -25.92 16.35 4.30
N GLN A 401 -27.03 15.61 4.29
CA GLN A 401 -27.69 15.23 3.05
C GLN A 401 -28.08 16.46 2.22
N SER A 402 -28.63 17.50 2.87
CA SER A 402 -29.04 18.74 2.21
C SER A 402 -27.85 19.53 1.69
N PHE A 403 -26.74 19.55 2.43
CA PHE A 403 -25.49 20.20 2.00
C PHE A 403 -24.88 19.49 0.79
N VAL A 404 -24.64 18.18 0.89
CA VAL A 404 -24.05 17.34 -0.19
C VAL A 404 -24.88 17.44 -1.47
N ARG A 405 -26.21 17.46 -1.34
CA ARG A 405 -27.15 17.52 -2.47
C ARG A 405 -26.97 18.77 -3.35
N GLN A 406 -26.43 19.86 -2.81
CA GLN A 406 -26.20 21.10 -3.56
C GLN A 406 -25.14 20.94 -4.65
N PHE A 407 -24.24 19.96 -4.53
CA PHE A 407 -23.15 19.72 -5.46
C PHE A 407 -23.45 18.60 -6.48
N LEU A 408 -24.54 17.85 -6.31
CA LEU A 408 -24.91 16.74 -7.18
C LEU A 408 -25.65 17.21 -8.45
N ARG A 409 -25.44 16.52 -9.56
CA ARG A 409 -26.18 16.78 -10.81
C ARG A 409 -27.67 16.49 -10.58
N GLY A 410 -28.52 17.46 -10.93
CA GLY A 410 -29.97 17.37 -10.70
C GLY A 410 -30.36 17.27 -9.23
N SER A 411 -29.48 17.63 -8.28
CA SER A 411 -29.74 17.67 -6.84
C SER A 411 -30.31 16.35 -6.29
N ASN A 412 -29.85 15.22 -6.80
CA ASN A 412 -30.28 13.90 -6.36
C ASN A 412 -29.12 12.89 -6.39
N PHE A 413 -29.29 11.78 -5.68
CA PHE A 413 -28.26 10.75 -5.49
C PHE A 413 -28.36 9.60 -6.51
N SER A 414 -29.16 9.73 -7.57
CA SER A 414 -29.49 8.60 -8.45
C SER A 414 -28.25 8.00 -9.10
N ASP A 415 -27.34 8.83 -9.63
CA ASP A 415 -26.09 8.38 -10.25
C ASP A 415 -25.25 7.53 -9.28
N MET A 416 -25.08 8.02 -8.03
CA MET A 416 -24.34 7.29 -6.99
C MET A 416 -25.04 5.99 -6.61
N VAL A 417 -26.37 6.00 -6.45
CA VAL A 417 -27.13 4.79 -6.09
C VAL A 417 -27.07 3.75 -7.20
N GLU A 418 -27.18 4.14 -8.46
CA GLU A 418 -27.07 3.24 -9.60
C GLU A 418 -25.67 2.61 -9.69
N LEU A 419 -24.63 3.43 -9.51
CA LEU A 419 -23.25 2.94 -9.49
C LEU A 419 -23.02 1.95 -8.34
N LEU A 420 -23.46 2.28 -7.12
CA LEU A 420 -23.33 1.41 -5.96
C LEU A 420 -24.09 0.09 -6.12
N LYS A 421 -25.25 0.09 -6.77
CA LYS A 421 -25.99 -1.15 -7.11
C LYS A 421 -25.19 -2.04 -8.06
N LYS A 422 -24.60 -1.46 -9.12
CA LYS A 422 -23.73 -2.20 -10.04
C LYS A 422 -22.52 -2.78 -9.32
N PHE A 423 -21.88 -1.97 -8.47
CA PHE A 423 -20.75 -2.36 -7.66
C PHE A 423 -21.11 -3.51 -6.70
N PHE A 424 -22.21 -3.41 -5.97
CA PHE A 424 -22.68 -4.46 -5.07
C PHE A 424 -22.96 -5.78 -5.80
N ASN A 425 -23.62 -5.72 -6.96
CA ASN A 425 -23.87 -6.91 -7.78
C ASN A 425 -22.55 -7.56 -8.25
N PHE A 426 -21.58 -6.75 -8.68
CA PHE A 426 -20.26 -7.22 -9.07
C PHE A 426 -19.52 -7.90 -7.90
N MET A 427 -19.54 -7.30 -6.71
CA MET A 427 -18.93 -7.87 -5.51
C MET A 427 -19.56 -9.20 -5.11
N ASN A 428 -20.89 -9.34 -5.27
CA ASN A 428 -21.57 -10.61 -5.02
C ASN A 428 -21.19 -11.69 -6.03
N LEU A 429 -21.05 -11.34 -7.30
CA LEU A 429 -20.61 -12.28 -8.35
C LEU A 429 -19.18 -12.77 -8.08
N THR A 430 -18.26 -11.87 -7.75
CA THR A 430 -16.86 -12.22 -7.45
C THR A 430 -16.74 -13.02 -6.15
N ALA A 431 -17.45 -12.64 -5.09
CA ALA A 431 -17.49 -13.41 -3.84
C ALA A 431 -18.11 -14.82 -4.04
N SER A 432 -19.13 -14.95 -4.89
CA SER A 432 -19.72 -16.25 -5.21
C SER A 432 -18.74 -17.10 -6.03
N CYS A 433 -18.04 -16.52 -7.01
CA CYS A 433 -17.05 -17.21 -7.83
C CYS A 433 -15.87 -17.74 -6.99
N LEU A 434 -15.40 -16.95 -6.01
CA LEU A 434 -14.37 -17.37 -5.06
C LEU A 434 -14.83 -18.54 -4.16
N ARG A 435 -16.12 -18.57 -3.75
CA ARG A 435 -16.68 -19.70 -2.98
C ARG A 435 -16.77 -20.99 -3.80
N TYR A 436 -16.99 -20.91 -5.11
CA TYR A 436 -17.01 -22.08 -6.00
C TYR A 436 -15.63 -22.66 -6.30
N GLN A 437 -14.55 -21.90 -6.12
CA GLN A 437 -13.16 -22.39 -6.27
C GLN A 437 -12.58 -22.97 -4.97
N SER A 438 -13.24 -22.77 -3.82
CA SER A 438 -12.86 -23.31 -2.51
C SER A 438 -13.55 -24.63 -2.14
N HIS A 439 -14.34 -25.21 -3.06
CA HIS A 439 -14.87 -26.57 -3.01
C HIS A 439 -14.24 -27.39 -4.13
#